data_AF-A0A444V713-F1
#
_entry.id   AF-A0A444V713-F1
#
_cell.length_a   1.000
_cell.length_b   1.000
_cell.length_c   1.000
_cell.angle_alpha   90.00
_cell.angle_beta   90.00
_cell.angle_gamma   90.00
#
_symmetry.space_group_name_H-M   'P 1'
#
loop_
_entity.id
_entity.type
_entity.pdbx_description
1 polymer ?
#
loop_
_entity_poly.entity_id
_entity_poly.type
_entity_poly.pdbx_seq_one_letter_code
_entity_poly.pdbx_strand_id
1 'polypeptide(L)'
;QDYTITMYFQQSWRDKRLAYTALSLNLTLDNRVADQLWLPDTYFLNDKKSFLHGVTVKNRMIRLHPDGTVLYGLRYHILYCDTAMHAFY
;
A
#
# COMPACT_ATOMS: atom_id res chain seq x y z
N GLN A 1 -15.48 20.69 -7.64
CA GLN A 1 -14.50 21.05 -6.59
C GLN A 1 -13.60 19.84 -6.42
N ASP A 2 -12.28 20.01 -6.49
CA ASP A 2 -11.35 18.87 -6.37
C ASP A 2 -10.98 18.69 -4.90
N TYR A 3 -11.14 17.48 -4.40
CA TYR A 3 -10.81 17.10 -3.03
C TYR A 3 -9.55 16.24 -3.03
N THR A 4 -8.56 16.62 -2.22
CA THR A 4 -7.38 15.79 -2.00
C THR A 4 -7.54 15.01 -0.71
N ILE A 5 -7.52 13.67 -0.81
CA ILE A 5 -7.54 12.78 0.35
C ILE A 5 -6.14 12.21 0.53
N THR A 6 -5.56 12.38 1.71
CA THR A 6 -4.35 11.66 2.11
C THR A 6 -4.73 10.56 3.10
N MET A 7 -4.36 9.32 2.79
CA MET A 7 -4.66 8.17 3.64
C MET A 7 -3.39 7.36 3.91
N TYR A 8 -3.30 6.84 5.13
CA TYR A 8 -2.32 5.84 5.51
C TYR A 8 -3.01 4.48 5.49
N PHE A 9 -2.47 3.57 4.68
CA PHE A 9 -3.00 2.23 4.54
C PHE A 9 -1.98 1.24 5.08
N GLN A 10 -2.44 0.36 5.98
CA GLN A 10 -1.61 -0.66 6.59
C GLN A 10 -2.25 -2.02 6.37
N GLN A 11 -1.49 -2.94 5.83
CA GLN A 11 -1.87 -4.33 5.63
C GLN A 11 -0.98 -5.22 6.47
N SER A 12 -1.57 -6.28 7.02
CA SER A 12 -0.84 -7.37 7.64
C SER A 12 -1.27 -8.68 7.01
N TRP A 13 -0.31 -9.51 6.65
CA TRP A 13 -0.57 -10.88 6.23
C TRP A 13 0.55 -11.78 6.75
N ARG A 14 0.28 -13.09 6.78
CA ARG A 14 1.26 -14.08 7.18
C ARG A 14 1.71 -14.89 5.98
N ASP A 15 3.00 -14.86 5.68
CA ASP A 15 3.63 -15.66 4.63
C ASP A 15 4.68 -16.59 5.25
N LYS A 16 4.38 -17.90 5.28
CA LYS A 16 5.27 -18.91 5.85
C LYS A 16 6.61 -19.01 5.12
N ARG A 17 6.70 -18.59 3.85
CA ARG A 17 7.93 -18.61 3.05
C ARG A 17 8.96 -17.59 3.53
N LEU A 18 8.51 -16.57 4.27
CA LEU A 18 9.33 -15.49 4.80
C LEU A 18 9.65 -15.68 6.28
N ALA A 19 9.24 -16.80 6.90
CA ALA A 19 9.61 -17.09 8.28
C ALA A 19 11.13 -17.33 8.38
N TYR A 20 11.75 -16.79 9.42
CA TYR A 20 13.17 -16.94 9.68
C TYR A 20 13.44 -17.22 11.15
N THR A 21 14.41 -18.08 11.42
CA THR A 21 14.80 -18.48 12.79
C THR A 21 16.18 -17.95 13.17
N ALA A 22 16.93 -17.40 12.21
CA ALA A 22 18.30 -16.93 12.41
C ALA A 22 18.39 -15.66 13.29
N LEU A 23 17.31 -14.89 13.36
CA LEU A 23 17.23 -13.63 14.09
C LEU A 23 15.90 -13.60 14.87
N SER A 24 15.94 -13.24 16.15
CA SER A 24 14.73 -13.08 16.98
C SER A 24 14.10 -11.68 16.86
N LEU A 25 14.69 -10.80 16.04
CA LEU A 25 14.29 -9.42 15.88
C LEU A 25 13.49 -9.22 14.59
N ASN A 26 12.61 -8.20 14.59
CA ASN A 26 11.85 -7.80 13.42
C ASN A 26 12.76 -7.11 12.40
N LEU A 27 12.66 -7.51 11.13
CA LEU A 27 13.42 -6.93 10.04
C LEU A 27 12.62 -5.82 9.37
N THR A 28 13.20 -4.63 9.24
CA THR A 28 12.64 -3.58 8.38
C THR A 28 13.30 -3.70 7.02
N LEU A 29 12.51 -4.00 5.98
CA LEU A 29 13.03 -4.24 4.64
C LEU A 29 13.07 -2.93 3.86
N ASP A 30 14.11 -2.79 3.05
CA ASP A 30 14.26 -1.67 2.14
C ASP A 30 13.22 -1.73 1.01
N ASN A 31 12.83 -0.56 0.49
CA ASN A 31 11.88 -0.41 -0.61
C ASN A 31 12.25 -1.19 -1.88
N ARG A 32 13.53 -1.54 -2.07
CA ARG A 32 14.01 -2.35 -3.21
C ARG A 32 13.56 -3.80 -3.13
N VAL A 33 13.35 -4.34 -1.93
CA VAL A 33 12.88 -5.72 -1.72
C VAL A 33 11.36 -5.82 -1.94
N ALA A 34 10.64 -4.70 -1.78
CA ALA A 34 9.20 -4.64 -1.94
C ALA A 34 8.70 -5.10 -3.33
N ASP A 35 9.51 -4.90 -4.38
CA ASP A 35 9.14 -5.29 -5.74
C ASP A 35 9.39 -6.79 -6.02
N GLN A 36 10.12 -7.48 -5.13
CA GLN A 36 10.32 -8.95 -5.17
C GLN A 36 9.37 -9.69 -4.23
N LEU A 37 8.67 -8.95 -3.37
CA LEU A 37 7.73 -9.49 -2.41
C LEU A 37 6.37 -9.71 -3.07
N TRP A 38 5.74 -10.83 -2.77
CA TRP A 38 4.33 -10.99 -3.12
C TRP A 38 3.48 -10.01 -2.29
N LEU A 39 2.71 -9.15 -2.97
CA LEU A 39 1.79 -8.20 -2.36
C LEU A 39 0.35 -8.61 -2.70
N PRO A 40 -0.61 -8.42 -1.77
CA PRO A 40 -2.02 -8.65 -2.07
C PRO A 40 -2.52 -7.60 -3.07
N ASP A 41 -3.16 -8.04 -4.15
CA ASP A 41 -3.76 -7.16 -5.16
C ASP A 41 -4.91 -6.34 -4.55
N THR A 42 -4.59 -5.13 -4.09
CA THR A 42 -5.54 -4.24 -3.40
C THR A 42 -5.92 -3.10 -4.32
N TYR A 43 -7.21 -2.98 -4.63
CA TYR A 43 -7.75 -1.93 -5.48
C TYR A 43 -8.91 -1.21 -4.81
N PHE A 44 -9.08 0.08 -5.12
CA PHE A 44 -10.21 0.88 -4.65
C PHE A 44 -11.34 0.84 -5.69
N LEU A 45 -12.49 0.27 -5.33
CA LEU A 45 -13.61 0.01 -6.26
C LEU A 45 -14.27 1.31 -6.80
N ASN A 46 -14.13 2.44 -6.11
CA ASN A 46 -14.82 3.70 -6.43
C ASN A 46 -13.95 4.72 -7.18
N ASP A 47 -12.85 4.29 -7.78
CA ASP A 47 -11.95 5.21 -8.47
C ASP A 47 -12.50 5.62 -9.84
N LYS A 48 -13.29 6.70 -9.86
CA LYS A 48 -13.76 7.32 -11.12
C LYS A 48 -12.66 8.03 -11.91
N LYS A 49 -11.49 8.24 -11.29
CA LYS A 49 -10.20 8.66 -11.88
C LYS A 49 -9.26 8.90 -10.69
N SER A 50 -8.76 7.86 -10.01
CA SER A 50 -7.46 8.07 -9.36
C SER A 50 -6.48 8.20 -10.50
N PHE A 51 -6.12 9.43 -10.78
CA PHE A 51 -4.75 9.64 -11.19
C PHE A 51 -3.92 9.16 -10.01
N LEU A 52 -3.52 7.89 -10.05
CA LEU A 52 -2.31 7.41 -9.40
C LEU A 52 -1.19 8.21 -10.08
N HIS A 53 -1.10 9.50 -9.76
CA HIS A 53 -0.02 10.35 -10.23
C HIS A 53 1.24 9.63 -9.76
N GLY A 54 2.02 9.17 -10.74
CA GLY A 54 3.27 8.43 -10.57
C GLY A 54 4.36 9.29 -9.96
N VAL A 55 4.02 10.02 -8.90
CA VAL A 55 4.86 10.97 -8.19
C VAL A 55 4.53 10.83 -6.72
N THR A 56 5.10 9.79 -6.13
CA THR A 56 5.83 9.93 -4.87
C THR A 56 6.66 8.67 -4.77
N VAL A 57 7.94 8.80 -4.42
CA VAL A 57 8.78 7.69 -3.97
C VAL A 57 7.88 6.81 -3.12
N LYS A 58 7.66 5.55 -3.54
CA LYS A 58 6.67 4.66 -2.92
C LYS A 58 7.00 4.62 -1.43
N ASN A 59 6.29 5.41 -0.61
CA ASN A 59 6.54 5.56 0.82
C ASN A 59 5.98 4.32 1.49
N ARG A 60 6.63 3.19 1.22
CA ARG A 60 6.29 1.88 1.74
C ARG A 60 7.23 1.61 2.90
N MET A 61 6.65 1.12 3.98
CA MET A 61 7.37 0.53 5.10
C MET A 61 7.02 -0.93 5.11
N ILE A 62 8.03 -1.79 5.08
CA ILE A 62 7.84 -3.23 5.18
C ILE A 62 8.56 -3.71 6.43
N ARG A 63 7.82 -4.35 7.34
CA ARG A 63 8.37 -4.99 8.52
C ARG A 63 8.01 -6.47 8.50
N LEU A 64 9.03 -7.31 8.59
CA LEU A 64 8.91 -8.75 8.64
C LEU A 64 9.17 -9.22 10.07
N HIS A 65 8.31 -10.10 10.56
CA HIS A 65 8.43 -10.76 11.85
C HIS A 65 8.99 -12.18 11.68
N PRO A 66 9.66 -12.74 12.71
CA PRO A 66 10.25 -14.09 12.64
C PRO A 66 9.25 -15.21 12.31
N ASP A 67 7.99 -15.03 12.67
CA ASP A 67 6.90 -15.99 12.43
C ASP A 67 6.34 -15.98 10.99
N GLY A 68 6.92 -15.14 10.12
CA GLY A 68 6.50 -14.92 8.74
C GLY A 68 5.41 -13.85 8.61
N THR A 69 5.07 -13.11 9.66
CA THR A 69 4.11 -12.01 9.56
C THR A 69 4.75 -10.81 8.87
N VAL A 70 4.12 -10.32 7.81
CA VAL A 70 4.51 -9.13 7.06
C VAL A 70 3.56 -8.00 7.41
N LEU A 71 4.13 -6.87 7.81
CA LEU A 71 3.46 -5.59 7.93
C LEU A 71 3.88 -4.70 6.76
N TYR A 72 2.90 -4.21 6.03
CA TYR A 72 3.09 -3.34 4.87
C TYR A 72 2.30 -2.05 5.09
N GLY A 73 3.02 -0.97 5.37
CA GLY A 73 2.46 0.37 5.52
C GLY A 73 2.75 1.18 4.27
N LEU A 74 1.79 1.97 3.82
CA LEU A 74 1.96 2.83 2.66
C LEU A 74 1.10 4.09 2.79
N ARG A 75 1.54 5.20 2.19
CA ARG A 75 0.78 6.46 2.13
C ARG A 75 0.25 6.71 0.72
N TYR A 76 -1.08 6.79 0.57
CA TYR A 76 -1.72 7.19 -0.68
C TYR A 76 -2.17 8.65 -0.64
N HIS A 77 -2.02 9.31 -1.77
CA HIS A 77 -2.63 10.62 -2.06
C HIS A 77 -3.61 10.41 -3.21
N ILE A 78 -4.91 10.57 -2.94
CA ILE A 78 -5.98 10.42 -3.93
C ILE A 78 -6.54 11.80 -4.24
N LEU A 79 -6.58 12.17 -5.51
CA LEU A 79 -7.26 13.35 -6.00
C LEU A 79 -8.66 12.93 -6.47
N TYR A 80 -9.69 13.31 -5.72
CA TYR A 80 -11.09 13.09 -6.08
C TYR A 80 -11.63 14.32 -6.81
N CYS A 81 -11.98 14.19 -8.08
CA CYS A 81 -12.62 15.24 -8.87
C CYS A 81 -14.12 14.97 -8.98
N ASP A 82 -14.95 15.84 -8.41
CA ASP A 82 -16.42 15.72 -8.37
C ASP A 82 -17.11 16.10 -9.70
N THR A 83 -16.53 15.78 -10.86
CA THR A 83 -17.10 16.13 -12.17
C THR A 83 -17.97 15.04 -12.80
N ALA A 84 -18.30 13.97 -12.07
CA ALA A 84 -19.10 12.84 -12.58
C ALA A 84 -20.50 12.70 -11.92
N MET A 85 -21.03 13.78 -11.34
CA MET A 85 -22.43 13.92 -10.89
C MET A 85 -23.19 14.96 -11.74
N HIS A 86 -23.09 14.88 -13.06
CA HIS A 86 -23.97 15.61 -13.99
C HIS A 86 -24.45 14.75 -15.18
N ALA A 87 -24.37 13.42 -15.08
CA ALA A 87 -24.79 12.50 -16.14
C ALA A 87 -26.03 11.66 -15.78
N PHE A 88 -26.90 12.17 -14.90
CA PHE A 88 -28.27 11.68 -14.73
C PHE A 88 -29.17 12.87 -14.39
N TYR A 89 -29.54 13.63 -15.42
CA TYR A 89 -30.86 14.24 -15.53
C TYR A 89 -31.67 13.36 -16.49
#